data_AF-A0A0K1PG82-F1
#
_entry.id   AF-A0A0K1PG82-F1
#
_cell.length_a   1.000
_cell.length_b   1.000
_cell.length_c   1.000
_cell.angle_alpha   90.00
_cell.angle_beta   90.00
_cell.angle_gamma   90.00
#
_symmetry.space_group_name_H-M   'P 1'
#
loop_
_entity.id
_entity.type
_entity.pdbx_description
1 polymer ?
#
loop_
_entity_poly.entity_id
_entity_poly.type
_entity_poly.pdbx_seq_one_letter_code
_entity_poly.pdbx_strand_id
1 'polypeptide(L)'
;MGLPVLEWLRSHPAFETISVVWPFETGPALPPRGSGARIVHAEVYPSLVQHPIPVGWCKDQAQVVALAHHLARLDASNDLKALFAAPEGQPPEVLDEEGWILGVE
;
A
#
# COMPACT_ATOMS: atom_id res chain seq x y z
N MET A 1 0.52 -10.95 -13.08
CA MET A 1 1.07 -10.06 -12.03
C MET A 1 0.69 -8.63 -12.36
N GLY A 2 0.72 -7.71 -11.40
CA GLY A 2 0.40 -6.30 -11.60
C GLY A 2 -1.10 -6.02 -11.67
N LEU A 3 -1.48 -4.96 -12.39
CA LEU A 3 -2.84 -4.41 -12.42
C LEU A 3 -3.95 -5.43 -12.76
N PRO A 4 -3.78 -6.40 -13.68
CA PRO A 4 -4.84 -7.40 -13.93
C PRO A 4 -5.12 -8.31 -12.73
N VAL A 5 -4.11 -8.59 -11.90
CA VAL A 5 -4.29 -9.39 -10.67
C VAL A 5 -4.94 -8.55 -9.59
N LEU A 6 -4.56 -7.27 -9.49
CA LEU A 6 -5.24 -6.31 -8.61
C LEU A 6 -6.73 -6.22 -8.98
N GLU A 7 -7.04 -6.07 -10.26
CA GLU A 7 -8.43 -5.97 -10.71
C GLU A 7 -9.21 -7.27 -10.44
N TRP A 8 -8.60 -8.43 -10.69
CA TRP A 8 -9.20 -9.70 -10.29
C TRP A 8 -9.46 -9.77 -8.78
N LEU A 9 -8.51 -9.36 -7.93
CA LEU A 9 -8.71 -9.33 -6.47
C LEU A 9 -9.80 -8.35 -6.04
N ARG A 10 -9.80 -7.15 -6.63
CA ARG A 10 -10.74 -6.07 -6.32
C ARG A 10 -12.17 -6.42 -6.71
N SER A 11 -12.37 -7.11 -7.83
CA SER A 11 -13.68 -7.53 -8.37
C SER A 11 -14.09 -8.95 -7.96
N HIS A 12 -13.24 -9.71 -7.26
CA HIS A 12 -13.55 -11.07 -6.87
C HIS A 12 -14.79 -11.09 -5.94
N PRO A 13 -15.81 -11.93 -6.18
CA PRO A 13 -17.05 -11.95 -5.38
C PRO A 13 -16.83 -12.14 -3.87
N ALA A 14 -15.74 -12.82 -3.48
CA ALA A 14 -15.39 -13.00 -2.07
C ALA A 14 -14.85 -11.73 -1.38
N PHE A 15 -14.38 -10.74 -2.15
CA PHE A 15 -13.66 -9.57 -1.64
C PHE A 15 -14.29 -8.24 -2.07
N GLU A 16 -15.13 -8.22 -3.11
CA GLU A 16 -15.60 -6.99 -3.76
C GLU A 16 -16.24 -5.95 -2.81
N THR A 17 -16.86 -6.41 -1.71
CA THR A 17 -17.52 -5.56 -0.71
C THR A 17 -16.60 -5.12 0.44
N ILE A 18 -15.41 -5.71 0.55
CA ILE A 18 -14.46 -5.46 1.64
C ILE A 18 -13.07 -5.02 1.15
N SER A 19 -12.89 -4.92 -0.16
CA SER A 19 -11.63 -4.59 -0.81
C SER A 19 -11.70 -3.20 -1.42
N VAL A 20 -10.68 -2.38 -1.20
CA VAL A 20 -10.58 -1.02 -1.73
C VAL A 20 -9.15 -0.73 -2.22
N VAL A 21 -9.02 0.14 -3.21
CA VAL A 21 -7.74 0.61 -3.75
C VAL A 21 -7.45 2.01 -3.22
N TRP A 22 -6.38 2.15 -2.45
CA TRP A 22 -5.85 3.46 -2.04
C TRP A 22 -4.98 4.03 -3.17
N PRO A 23 -5.03 5.35 -3.44
CA PRO A 23 -5.87 6.38 -2.79
C PRO A 23 -7.29 6.49 -3.36
N PHE A 24 -7.55 5.92 -4.54
CA PHE A 24 -8.71 6.24 -5.37
C PHE A 24 -10.08 6.00 -4.72
N GLU A 25 -10.20 4.98 -3.86
CA GLU A 25 -11.47 4.62 -3.21
C GLU A 25 -11.51 5.03 -1.73
N THR A 26 -10.41 5.56 -1.21
CA THR A 26 -10.25 5.83 0.24
C THR A 26 -9.91 7.28 0.54
N GLY A 27 -9.49 8.05 -0.48
CA GLY A 27 -8.77 9.30 -0.31
C GLY A 27 -7.35 9.07 0.26
N PRO A 28 -6.64 10.15 0.60
CA PRO A 28 -5.27 10.12 1.13
C PRO A 28 -5.22 9.72 2.60
N ALA A 29 -5.89 8.62 2.96
CA ALA A 29 -5.90 8.05 4.29
C ALA A 29 -6.37 6.59 4.27
N LEU A 30 -6.10 5.87 5.36
CA LEU A 30 -6.76 4.58 5.60
C LEU A 30 -8.27 4.78 5.87
N PRO A 31 -9.13 3.88 5.38
CA PRO A 31 -10.55 3.86 5.73
C PRO A 31 -10.76 3.82 7.25
N PRO A 32 -11.79 4.52 7.77
CA PRO A 32 -12.15 4.43 9.18
C PRO A 32 -12.43 2.98 9.60
N ARG A 33 -12.06 2.62 10.83
CA ARG A 33 -12.44 1.33 11.42
C ARG A 33 -13.97 1.22 11.42
N GLY A 34 -14.49 0.08 10.97
CA GLY A 34 -15.93 -0.16 10.88
C GLY A 34 -16.59 0.25 9.57
N SER A 35 -15.87 0.88 8.63
CA SER A 35 -16.37 1.24 7.29
C SER A 35 -16.74 0.05 6.38
N GLY A 36 -16.44 -1.18 6.81
CA GLY A 36 -16.66 -2.40 6.01
C GLY A 36 -15.41 -2.84 5.23
N ALA A 37 -14.54 -1.91 4.84
CA ALA A 37 -13.25 -2.24 4.25
C ALA A 37 -12.40 -3.11 5.20
N ARG A 38 -11.75 -4.14 4.63
CA ARG A 38 -10.86 -5.09 5.32
C ARG A 38 -9.55 -5.31 4.55
N ILE A 39 -9.56 -5.06 3.25
CA ILE A 39 -8.39 -5.18 2.37
C ILE A 39 -8.19 -3.81 1.72
N VAL A 40 -7.01 -3.24 1.91
CA VAL A 40 -6.58 -2.01 1.23
C VAL A 40 -5.41 -2.36 0.33
N HIS A 41 -5.57 -2.12 -0.97
CA HIS A 41 -4.49 -2.28 -1.94
C HIS A 41 -3.75 -0.96 -2.10
N ALA A 42 -2.42 -0.99 -2.02
CA ALA A 42 -1.57 0.17 -2.22
C ALA A 42 -0.40 -0.22 -3.11
N GLU A 43 0.06 0.73 -3.94
CA GLU A 43 1.30 0.56 -4.68
C GLU A 43 2.50 0.66 -3.73
N VAL A 44 3.52 -0.16 -3.97
CA VAL A 44 4.74 -0.18 -3.18
C VAL A 44 5.96 -0.13 -4.09
N TYR A 45 7.04 0.47 -3.57
CA TYR A 45 8.35 0.44 -4.20
C TYR A 45 9.33 -0.33 -3.29
N PRO A 46 9.59 -1.62 -3.54
CA PRO A 46 10.38 -2.47 -2.63
C PRO A 46 11.80 -1.95 -2.34
N SER A 47 12.38 -1.18 -3.26
CA SER A 47 13.71 -0.59 -3.07
C SER A 47 13.73 0.60 -2.09
N LEU A 48 12.57 1.06 -1.61
CA LEU A 48 12.46 2.12 -0.59
C LEU A 48 13.16 1.72 0.72
N VAL A 49 13.10 0.44 1.08
CA VAL A 49 13.75 -0.09 2.28
C VAL A 49 15.11 -0.64 1.90
N GLN A 50 16.18 -0.01 2.39
CA GLN A 50 17.53 -0.54 2.23
C GLN A 50 17.72 -1.78 3.12
N HIS A 51 18.16 -2.88 2.52
CA HIS A 51 18.39 -4.14 3.22
C HIS A 51 19.55 -4.90 2.59
N PRO A 52 20.46 -5.49 3.38
CA PRO A 52 21.50 -6.38 2.85
C PRO A 52 20.87 -7.61 2.20
N ILE A 53 21.36 -8.02 1.04
CA ILE A 53 20.86 -9.21 0.35
C ILE A 53 21.53 -10.44 0.97
N PRO A 54 20.77 -11.38 1.59
CA PRO A 54 21.35 -12.58 2.16
C PRO A 54 22.06 -13.43 1.10
N VAL A 55 23.11 -14.15 1.49
CA VAL A 55 23.84 -15.04 0.59
C VAL A 55 22.89 -16.10 0.01
N GLY A 56 22.91 -16.25 -1.31
CA GLY A 56 22.06 -17.20 -2.04
C GLY A 56 20.63 -16.72 -2.32
N TRP A 57 20.26 -15.51 -1.91
CA TRP A 57 18.94 -14.94 -2.22
C TRP A 57 18.97 -14.14 -3.51
N CYS A 58 17.85 -14.17 -4.25
CA CYS A 58 17.58 -13.19 -5.30
C CYS A 58 17.32 -11.80 -4.66
N LYS A 59 17.82 -10.74 -5.28
CA LYS A 59 17.63 -9.36 -4.84
C LYS A 59 16.16 -9.02 -4.63
N ASP A 60 15.30 -9.30 -5.61
CA ASP A 60 13.89 -8.92 -5.57
C ASP A 60 13.14 -9.62 -4.43
N GLN A 61 13.46 -10.90 -4.20
CA GLN A 61 12.92 -11.64 -3.05
C GLN A 61 13.35 -10.99 -1.73
N ALA A 62 14.62 -10.63 -1.57
CA ALA A 62 15.11 -9.97 -0.36
C ALA A 62 14.42 -8.62 -0.13
N GLN A 63 14.18 -7.85 -1.19
CA GLN A 63 13.49 -6.56 -1.10
C GLN A 63 12.01 -6.71 -0.71
N VAL A 64 11.29 -7.66 -1.29
CA VAL A 64 9.88 -7.93 -0.92
C VAL A 64 9.76 -8.35 0.54
N VAL A 65 10.62 -9.27 0.99
CA VAL A 65 10.61 -9.72 2.40
C VAL A 65 10.98 -8.59 3.35
N ALA A 66 12.00 -7.79 3.01
CA ALA A 66 12.42 -6.65 3.82
C ALA A 66 11.32 -5.59 3.95
N LEU A 67 10.65 -5.24 2.85
CA LEU A 67 9.54 -4.30 2.86
C LEU A 67 8.37 -4.84 3.70
N ALA A 68 8.00 -6.11 3.55
CA ALA A 68 6.92 -6.72 4.33
C ALA A 68 7.21 -6.66 5.85
N HIS A 69 8.44 -6.98 6.27
CA HIS A 69 8.84 -6.86 7.67
C HIS A 69 8.91 -5.41 8.16
N HIS A 70 9.26 -4.46 7.29
CA HIS A 70 9.24 -3.04 7.63
C HIS A 70 7.82 -2.54 7.90
N LEU A 71 6.88 -2.82 6.98
CA LEU A 71 5.47 -2.44 7.13
C LEU A 71 4.82 -3.11 8.34
N ALA A 72 5.13 -4.39 8.60
CA ALA A 72 4.63 -5.09 9.79
C ALA A 72 5.13 -4.46 11.11
N ARG A 73 6.38 -3.97 11.15
CA ARG A 73 6.90 -3.26 12.32
C ARG A 73 6.20 -1.91 12.52
N LEU A 74 5.96 -1.17 11.44
CA LEU A 74 5.22 0.09 11.48
C LEU A 74 3.77 -0.12 11.93
N ASP A 75 3.12 -1.22 11.51
CA ASP A 75 1.77 -1.55 11.97
C ASP A 75 1.77 -1.84 13.47
N ALA A 76 2.72 -2.65 13.94
CA ALA A 76 2.87 -2.97 15.35
C ALA A 76 3.14 -1.74 16.24
N SER A 77 3.74 -0.68 15.70
CA SER A 77 3.96 0.60 16.39
C SER A 77 2.86 1.64 16.15
N ASN A 78 1.81 1.32 15.38
CA ASN A 78 0.76 2.24 14.90
C ASN A 78 1.23 3.37 13.97
N ASP A 79 2.45 3.28 13.43
CA ASP A 79 3.01 4.27 12.52
C ASP A 79 2.62 4.03 11.05
N LEU A 80 2.18 2.80 10.70
CA LEU A 80 1.83 2.45 9.32
C LEU A 80 0.76 3.36 8.73
N LYS A 81 -0.22 3.79 9.55
CA LYS A 81 -1.32 4.65 9.10
C LYS A 81 -0.83 5.96 8.50
N ALA A 82 0.28 6.52 9.00
CA ALA A 82 0.80 7.79 8.53
C ALA A 82 1.26 7.72 7.07
N LEU A 83 1.72 6.55 6.60
CA LEU A 83 2.21 6.36 5.24
C LEU A 83 1.12 6.47 4.16
N PHE A 84 -0.16 6.40 4.55
CA PHE A 84 -1.30 6.53 3.63
C PHE A 84 -1.72 7.98 3.37
N ALA A 85 -1.03 8.95 3.97
CA ALA A 85 -1.22 10.36 3.67
C ALA A 85 -0.65 10.70 2.28
N ALA A 86 -1.33 11.59 1.55
CA ALA A 86 -0.73 12.22 0.38
C ALA A 86 0.35 13.22 0.83
N PRO A 87 1.32 13.54 -0.03
CA PRO A 87 2.29 14.60 0.22
C PRO A 87 1.61 15.91 0.62
N GLU A 88 2.28 16.69 1.47
CA GLU A 88 1.74 17.96 1.95
C GLU A 88 1.58 18.97 0.80
N GLY A 89 0.48 19.72 0.81
CA GLY A 89 0.24 20.81 -0.14
C GLY A 89 -0.32 20.39 -1.51
N GLN A 90 -0.72 19.12 -1.69
CA GLN A 90 -1.37 18.69 -2.92
C GLN A 90 -2.78 19.30 -3.06
N PRO A 91 -3.13 19.86 -4.24
CA PRO A 91 -4.44 20.43 -4.47
C PRO A 91 -5.50 19.31 -4.66
N PRO A 92 -6.81 19.59 -4.42
CA PRO A 92 -7.87 18.58 -4.51
C PRO A 92 -7.94 17.83 -5.84
N GLU A 93 -7.73 18.52 -6.96
CA GLU A 93 -7.73 17.91 -8.29
C GLU A 93 -6.64 16.84 -8.46
N VAL A 94 -5.50 17.01 -7.79
CA VAL A 94 -4.42 16.02 -7.80
C VAL A 94 -4.79 14.84 -6.89
N LEU A 95 -5.36 15.11 -5.72
CA LEU A 95 -5.79 14.10 -4.76
C LEU A 95 -6.83 13.12 -5.32
N ASP A 96 -7.67 13.58 -6.25
CA ASP A 96 -8.73 12.78 -6.85
C ASP A 96 -8.28 11.96 -8.08
N GLU A 97 -7.23 12.40 -8.78
CA GLU A 97 -6.81 11.81 -10.07
C GLU A 97 -5.50 11.02 -10.00
N GLU A 98 -4.60 11.34 -9.07
CA GLU A 98 -3.26 10.73 -9.00
C GLU A 98 -3.18 9.56 -8.01
N GLY A 99 -2.24 8.66 -8.27
CA GLY A 99 -1.85 7.59 -7.36
C GLY A 99 -0.54 7.92 -6.64
N TRP A 100 -0.34 7.36 -5.45
CA TRP A 100 0.93 7.46 -4.72
C TRP A 100 1.52 6.10 -4.41
N ILE A 101 2.83 6.07 -4.23
CA ILE A 101 3.55 4.91 -3.72
C ILE A 101 3.58 5.03 -2.20
N LEU A 102 3.14 3.99 -1.50
CA LEU A 102 3.06 3.98 -0.04
C LEU A 102 4.43 4.29 0.59
N GLY A 103 4.47 5.34 1.41
CA GLY A 103 5.67 5.77 2.13
C GLY A 103 6.72 6.51 1.30
N VAL A 104 6.39 6.93 0.08
CA VAL A 104 7.19 7.89 -0.69
C VAL A 104 6.64 9.29 -0.47
N GLU A 105 7.52 10.21 -0.05
CA GLU A 105 7.24 11.64 0.14
C GLU A 105 7.86 12.49 -0.98
#